data_AF-A0A7K9E1J3-F1
#
_entry.id   AF-A0A7K9E1J3-F1
#
_cell.length_a   1.000
_cell.length_b   1.000
_cell.length_c   1.000
_cell.angle_alpha   90.00
_cell.angle_beta   90.00
_cell.angle_gamma   90.00
#
_symmetry.space_group_name_H-M   'P 1'
#
loop_
_entity.id
_entity.type
_entity.pdbx_description
1 polymer ?
#
loop_
_entity_poly.entity_id
_entity_poly.type
_entity_poly.pdbx_seq_one_letter_code
_entity_poly.pdbx_strand_id
1 'polypeptide(L)'
;QGLAEAVAAERLLRDGPNELRPPRGTPECVKFGRQLAGGLQCLMWVAAAICLIAYGVQEGEGDRGSSDNLYLAIALIAVVVVTGCFGYYQEFKSTNIIASFKNLVPQ
;
A
#
# COMPACT_ATOMS: atom_id res chain seq x y z
N GLN A 1 16.60 13.26 -45.83
CA GLN A 1 17.88 12.95 -45.16
C GLN A 1 17.65 13.05 -43.66
N GLY A 2 18.20 12.12 -42.87
CA GLY A 2 18.09 12.11 -41.41
C GLY A 2 19.07 13.10 -40.75
N LEU A 3 19.14 13.07 -39.41
CA LEU A 3 20.15 13.84 -38.67
C LEU A 3 21.56 13.31 -38.94
N ALA A 4 22.55 14.21 -38.92
CA ALA A 4 23.95 13.84 -38.89
C ALA A 4 24.28 13.14 -37.55
N GLU A 5 25.06 12.06 -37.62
CA GLU A 5 25.53 11.26 -36.47
C GLU A 5 26.06 12.13 -35.32
N ALA A 6 26.85 13.17 -35.63
CA ALA A 6 27.39 14.08 -34.62
C ALA A 6 26.29 14.83 -33.85
N VAL A 7 25.24 15.30 -34.53
CA VAL A 7 24.11 16.01 -33.92
C VAL A 7 23.21 15.04 -33.15
N ALA A 8 23.09 13.80 -33.60
CA ALA A 8 22.38 12.75 -32.87
C ALA A 8 23.09 12.39 -31.55
N ALA A 9 24.42 12.22 -31.57
CA ALA A 9 25.22 11.93 -30.40
C ALA A 9 25.22 13.09 -29.38
N GLU A 10 25.31 14.33 -29.86
CA GLU A 10 25.23 15.53 -29.01
C GLU A 10 23.87 15.61 -28.28
N ARG A 11 22.77 15.36 -29.00
CA ARG A 11 21.42 15.34 -28.40
C ARG A 11 21.25 14.20 -27.41
N LEU A 12 21.80 13.02 -27.68
CA LEU A 12 21.72 11.87 -26.79
C LEU A 12 22.47 12.12 -25.46
N LEU A 13 23.62 12.79 -25.52
CA LEU A 13 24.36 13.20 -24.31
C LEU A 13 23.63 14.31 -23.53
N ARG A 14 22.98 15.24 -24.22
CA ARG A 14 22.24 16.35 -23.61
C ARG A 14 20.94 15.90 -22.95
N ASP A 15 20.14 15.10 -23.65
CA ASP A 15 18.76 14.77 -23.27
C ASP A 15 18.67 13.42 -22.53
N GLY A 16 19.70 12.57 -22.67
CA GLY A 16 19.74 11.21 -22.14
C GLY A 16 19.03 10.20 -23.06
N PRO A 17 19.14 8.89 -22.74
CA PRO A 17 18.46 7.85 -23.48
C PRO A 17 16.94 8.04 -23.45
N ASN A 18 16.27 7.74 -24.57
CA ASN A 18 14.81 7.81 -24.70
C ASN A 18 14.13 6.64 -23.98
N GLU A 19 14.28 6.59 -22.67
CA GLU A 19 13.70 5.58 -21.80
C GLU A 19 12.87 6.21 -20.69
N LEU A 20 11.77 5.55 -20.33
CA LEU A 20 10.99 5.94 -19.16
C LEU A 20 11.78 5.58 -17.90
N ARG A 21 12.33 6.59 -17.21
CA ARG A 21 12.97 6.37 -15.90
C ARG A 21 11.94 5.79 -14.91
N PRO A 22 12.15 4.57 -14.39
CA PRO A 22 11.25 4.03 -13.38
C PRO A 22 11.34 4.89 -12.11
N PRO A 23 10.21 5.19 -11.44
CA PRO A 23 10.28 5.76 -10.10
C PRO A 23 11.07 4.82 -9.18
N ARG A 24 11.85 5.40 -8.26
CA ARG A 24 12.66 4.62 -7.31
C ARG A 24 11.75 3.67 -6.54
N GLY A 25 12.03 2.37 -6.59
CA GLY A 25 11.24 1.37 -5.91
C GLY A 25 11.29 1.58 -4.40
N THR A 26 10.15 1.88 -3.77
CA THR A 26 10.01 1.72 -2.33
C THR A 26 9.86 0.22 -2.00
N PRO A 27 10.44 -0.26 -0.89
CA PRO A 27 10.33 -1.66 -0.49
C PRO A 27 8.87 -2.03 -0.23
N GLU A 28 8.49 -3.26 -0.60
CA GLU A 28 7.08 -3.70 -0.56
C GLU A 28 6.48 -3.67 0.84
N CYS A 29 7.27 -3.97 1.88
CA CYS A 29 6.84 -3.87 3.28
C CYS A 29 6.41 -2.44 3.66
N VAL A 30 7.08 -1.41 3.11
CA VAL A 30 6.76 0.00 3.38
C VAL A 30 5.49 0.41 2.63
N LYS A 31 5.27 -0.10 1.42
CA LYS A 31 4.02 0.12 0.69
C LYS A 31 2.84 -0.51 1.42
N PHE A 32 2.99 -1.75 1.87
CA PHE A 32 1.97 -2.46 2.65
C PHE A 32 1.69 -1.75 3.98
N GLY A 33 2.72 -1.33 4.72
CA GLY A 33 2.57 -0.55 5.94
C GLY A 33 1.85 0.78 5.72
N ARG A 34 2.11 1.46 4.60
CA ARG A 34 1.41 2.71 4.24
C ARG A 34 -0.05 2.47 3.91
N GLN A 35 -0.37 1.35 3.25
CA GLN A 35 -1.75 0.95 2.97
C GLN A 35 -2.52 0.61 4.26
N LEU A 36 -1.84 0.01 5.24
CA LEU A 36 -2.38 -0.24 6.57
C LEU A 36 -2.52 1.03 7.45
N ALA A 37 -1.91 2.14 7.05
CA ALA A 37 -2.01 3.45 7.72
C ALA A 37 -2.85 4.47 6.93
N GLY A 38 -3.63 4.00 5.95
CA GLY A 38 -4.55 4.85 5.18
C GLY A 38 -5.69 5.42 6.04
N GLY A 39 -6.38 6.45 5.52
CA GLY A 39 -7.36 7.24 6.28
C GLY A 39 -8.47 6.42 6.97
N LEU A 40 -9.07 5.45 6.27
CA LEU A 40 -10.10 4.58 6.86
C LEU A 40 -9.51 3.52 7.79
N GLN A 41 -8.31 3.02 7.50
CA GLN A 41 -7.66 1.97 8.29
C GLN A 41 -7.25 2.48 9.68
N CYS A 42 -6.82 3.74 9.78
CA CYS A 42 -6.56 4.40 11.07
C CYS A 42 -7.78 4.45 11.98
N LEU A 43 -8.98 4.73 11.43
CA LEU A 43 -10.23 4.72 12.22
C LEU A 43 -10.53 3.32 12.77
N MET A 44 -10.25 2.28 11.99
CA MET A 44 -10.48 0.90 12.42
C MET A 44 -9.48 0.44 13.48
N TRP A 45 -8.21 0.88 13.40
CA TRP A 45 -7.22 0.66 14.47
C TRP A 45 -7.65 1.31 15.79
N VAL A 46 -8.17 2.54 15.73
CA VAL A 46 -8.72 3.22 16.90
C VAL A 46 -9.94 2.48 17.45
N ALA A 47 -10.86 2.02 16.60
CA ALA A 47 -12.01 1.23 17.03
C ALA A 47 -11.59 -0.09 17.71
N ALA A 48 -10.62 -0.81 17.13
CA ALA A 48 -10.07 -2.03 17.72
C ALA A 48 -9.40 -1.77 19.09
N ALA A 49 -8.66 -0.65 19.22
CA ALA A 49 -8.06 -0.24 20.50
C ALA A 49 -9.13 0.08 21.56
N ILE A 50 -10.21 0.77 21.18
CA ILE A 50 -11.34 1.06 22.09
C ILE A 50 -12.01 -0.24 22.56
N CYS A 51 -12.25 -1.20 21.66
CA CYS A 51 -12.83 -2.50 22.01
C CYS A 51 -11.92 -3.31 22.96
N LEU A 52 -10.60 -3.27 22.77
CA LEU A 52 -9.62 -3.88 23.68
C LEU A 52 -9.64 -3.23 25.07
N ILE A 53 -9.70 -1.90 25.14
CA ILE A 53 -9.78 -1.17 26.41
C ILE A 53 -11.10 -1.49 27.13
N ALA A 54 -12.22 -1.52 26.41
CA ALA A 54 -13.53 -1.86 26.96
C ALA A 54 -13.57 -3.29 27.53
N TYR A 55 -12.91 -4.25 26.89
CA TYR A 55 -12.74 -5.61 27.41
C TYR A 55 -11.90 -5.61 28.71
N GLY A 56 -10.77 -4.89 28.72
CA GLY A 56 -9.90 -4.80 29.90
C GLY A 56 -10.59 -4.17 31.12
N VAL A 57 -11.49 -3.20 30.92
CA VAL A 57 -12.29 -2.60 31.99
C VAL A 57 -13.35 -3.58 32.52
N GLN A 58 -14.06 -4.29 31.63
CA GLN A 58 -15.07 -5.29 32.02
C GLN A 58 -14.48 -6.47 32.80
N GLU A 59 -13.30 -6.96 32.42
CA GLU A 59 -12.60 -8.00 33.21
C GLU A 59 -12.20 -7.49 34.61
N GLY A 60 -11.84 -6.21 34.74
CA GLY A 60 -11.47 -5.59 36.01
C GLY A 60 -12.65 -5.34 36.95
N GLU A 61 -13.86 -5.11 36.42
CA GLU A 61 -15.09 -4.95 37.21
C GLU A 61 -15.67 -6.29 37.69
N GLY A 62 -15.04 -7.43 37.34
CA GLY A 62 -15.44 -8.76 37.80
C GLY A 62 -16.77 -9.25 37.22
N ASP A 63 -17.35 -8.48 36.29
CA ASP A 63 -18.44 -8.95 35.47
C ASP A 63 -17.84 -10.00 34.54
N ARG A 64 -18.28 -11.26 34.66
CA ARG A 64 -18.05 -12.31 33.65
C ARG A 64 -18.88 -12.01 32.37
N GLY A 65 -19.05 -10.72 32.08
CA GLY A 65 -19.84 -10.09 31.07
C GLY A 65 -19.17 -10.25 29.73
N SER A 66 -19.45 -11.40 29.15
CA SER A 66 -19.44 -11.69 27.73
C SER A 66 -18.08 -11.60 27.01
N SER A 67 -17.58 -12.80 26.72
CA SER A 67 -16.65 -13.09 25.62
C SER A 67 -17.01 -12.43 24.28
N ASP A 68 -18.22 -11.88 24.12
CA ASP A 68 -18.64 -11.09 22.95
C ASP A 68 -17.69 -9.92 22.63
N ASN A 69 -17.14 -9.22 23.62
CA ASN A 69 -16.21 -8.11 23.36
C ASN A 69 -14.87 -8.60 22.78
N LEU A 70 -14.42 -9.79 23.18
CA LEU A 70 -13.24 -10.44 22.59
C LEU A 70 -13.53 -10.88 21.15
N TYR A 71 -14.69 -11.50 20.90
CA TYR A 71 -15.11 -11.88 19.55
C TYR A 71 -15.26 -10.65 18.65
N LEU A 72 -15.82 -9.55 19.16
CA LEU A 72 -15.94 -8.28 18.43
C LEU A 72 -14.57 -7.70 18.09
N ALA A 73 -13.62 -7.70 19.02
CA ALA A 73 -12.25 -7.25 18.77
C ALA A 73 -11.54 -8.10 17.71
N ILE A 74 -11.66 -9.44 17.78
CA ILE A 74 -11.09 -10.36 16.78
C ILE A 74 -11.74 -10.14 15.40
N ALA A 75 -13.07 -9.99 15.35
CA ALA A 75 -13.79 -9.71 14.11
C ALA A 75 -13.35 -8.38 13.49
N LEU A 76 -13.16 -7.33 14.29
CA LEU A 76 -12.65 -6.04 13.83
C LEU A 76 -11.24 -6.16 13.26
N ILE A 77 -10.34 -6.89 13.92
CA ILE A 77 -8.98 -7.15 13.41
C ILE A 77 -9.04 -7.90 12.07
N ALA A 78 -9.90 -8.92 11.96
CA ALA A 78 -10.06 -9.67 10.72
C ALA A 78 -10.55 -8.77 9.57
N VAL A 79 -11.53 -7.90 9.82
CA VAL A 79 -12.01 -6.93 8.83
C VAL A 79 -10.88 -5.99 8.40
N VAL A 80 -10.08 -5.45 9.34
CA VAL A 80 -8.94 -4.59 9.03
C VAL A 80 -7.93 -5.31 8.13
N VAL A 81 -7.58 -6.55 8.45
CA VAL A 81 -6.63 -7.34 7.64
C VAL A 81 -7.18 -7.57 6.23
N VAL A 82 -8.45 -7.95 6.09
CA VAL A 82 -9.08 -8.16 4.77
C VAL A 82 -9.10 -6.86 3.97
N THR A 83 -9.53 -5.74 4.55
CA THR A 83 -9.54 -4.43 3.88
C THR A 83 -8.12 -4.00 3.47
N GLY A 84 -7.12 -4.25 4.32
CA GLY A 84 -5.71 -3.99 4.01
C GLY A 84 -5.20 -4.82 2.83
N CYS A 85 -5.52 -6.11 2.80
CA CYS A 85 -5.20 -7.01 1.69
C CYS A 85 -5.85 -6.56 0.37
N PHE A 86 -7.13 -6.21 0.38
CA PHE A 86 -7.82 -5.69 -0.81
C PHE A 86 -7.20 -4.38 -1.31
N GLY A 87 -6.85 -3.48 -0.40
CA GLY A 87 -6.16 -2.25 -0.72
C GLY A 87 -4.80 -2.50 -1.39
N TYR A 88 -3.99 -3.40 -0.82
CA TYR A 88 -2.70 -3.77 -1.37
C TYR A 88 -2.83 -4.38 -2.78
N TYR A 89 -3.84 -5.23 -3.00
CA TYR A 89 -4.08 -5.84 -4.29
C TYR A 89 -4.45 -4.81 -5.37
N GLN A 90 -5.23 -3.78 -5.03
CA GLN A 90 -5.56 -2.69 -5.95
C GLN A 90 -4.33 -1.84 -6.31
N GLU A 91 -3.48 -1.54 -5.33
CA GLU A 91 -2.24 -0.77 -5.54
C GLU A 91 -1.19 -1.56 -6.35
N PHE A 92 -1.10 -2.87 -6.12
CA PHE A 92 -0.25 -3.78 -6.90
C PHE A 92 -0.67 -3.80 -8.37
N LYS A 93 -1.99 -3.85 -8.65
CA LYS A 93 -2.52 -3.79 -10.02
C LYS A 93 -2.16 -2.47 -10.71
N SER A 94 -2.24 -1.34 -10.01
CA SER A 94 -1.83 -0.03 -10.55
C SER A 94 -0.33 0.04 -10.88
N THR A 95 0.52 -0.47 -9.98
CA THR A 95 1.97 -0.51 -10.19
C THR A 95 2.36 -1.37 -11.40
N ASN A 96 1.65 -2.47 -11.64
CA ASN A 96 1.92 -3.38 -12.75
C ASN A 96 1.60 -2.76 -14.13
N ILE A 97 0.62 -1.84 -14.21
CA ILE A 97 0.31 -1.13 -15.46
C ILE A 97 1.48 -0.23 -15.91
N ILE A 98 2.14 0.47 -14.98
CA ILE A 98 3.32 1.29 -15.28
C ILE A 98 4.52 0.43 -15.74
N ALA A 99 4.67 -0.78 -15.18
CA ALA A 99 5.67 -1.73 -15.65
C ALA A 99 5.37 -2.20 -17.08
N SER A 100 4.09 -2.39 -17.43
CA SER A 100 3.67 -2.75 -18.81
C SER A 100 4.01 -1.66 -19.84
N PHE A 101 3.93 -0.37 -19.47
CA PHE A 101 4.33 0.73 -20.36
C PHE A 101 5.81 0.70 -20.76
N LYS A 102 6.70 0.16 -19.91
CA LYS A 102 8.12 -0.01 -20.28
C LYS A 102 8.34 -1.07 -21.35
N ASN A 103 7.49 -2.09 -21.40
CA ASN A 103 7.58 -3.16 -22.39
C ASN A 103 6.97 -2.78 -23.75
N LEU A 104 6.32 -1.62 -23.84
CA LEU A 104 5.71 -1.11 -25.07
C LEU A 104 6.64 -0.18 -25.86
N VAL A 105 7.79 0.23 -25.29
CA VAL A 105 8.81 0.97 -26.03
C VAL A 105 9.60 -0.04 -26.87
N PRO A 106 9.59 0.05 -28.21
CA PRO A 106 10.41 -0.82 -29.05
C PRO A 106 11.90 -0.57 -28.77
N GLN A 107 12.67 -1.65 -28.66
CA GLN A 107 14.13 -1.63 -28.47
C GLN A 107 14.84 -1.00 -29.67
#